data_AF-A0AAW0Y4X3-F1
#
_entry.id   AF-A0AAW0Y4X3-F1
#
_cell.length_a   1.000
_cell.length_b   1.000
_cell.length_c   1.000
_cell.angle_alpha   90.00
_cell.angle_beta   90.00
_cell.angle_gamma   90.00
#
_symmetry.space_group_name_H-M   'P 1'
#
loop_
_entity.id
_entity.type
_entity.pdbx_description
1 polymer ?
#
loop_
_entity_poly.entity_id
_entity_poly.type
_entity_poly.pdbx_seq_one_letter_code
_entity_poly.pdbx_strand_id
1 'polypeptide(L)'
;MVGVLYRGQNMNDLGVFNINGALFLLLINMTFQNCTTVVNTFCSQRELFLREHFNGMYRSDVYFLAKNLVEIPFFSMYSILYTSIIYWVIGLNPCLERFLLCLLVT
;
A
#
# COMPACT_ATOMS: atom_id res chain seq x y z
N MET A 1 9.33 -10.65 5.81
CA MET A 1 10.77 -10.61 6.17
C MET A 1 11.10 -9.42 7.08
N VAL A 2 10.69 -8.19 6.72
CA VAL A 2 10.91 -6.97 7.54
C VAL A 2 10.32 -7.06 8.96
N GLY A 3 9.10 -7.58 9.14
CA GLY A 3 8.51 -7.70 10.48
C GLY A 3 9.33 -8.57 11.45
N VAL A 4 9.95 -9.65 10.96
CA VAL A 4 10.74 -10.57 11.80
C VAL A 4 12.04 -9.92 12.29
N LEU A 5 12.62 -8.99 11.53
CA LEU A 5 13.85 -8.27 11.90
C LEU A 5 13.67 -7.34 13.10
N TYR A 6 12.45 -6.85 13.34
CA TYR A 6 12.16 -5.88 14.41
C TYR A 6 11.41 -6.50 15.60
N ARG A 7 11.28 -7.82 15.65
CA ARG A 7 10.57 -8.53 16.73
C ARG A 7 11.40 -8.49 18.02
N GLY A 8 10.87 -7.85 19.07
CA GLY A 8 11.47 -7.87 20.42
C GLY A 8 12.41 -6.70 20.74
N GLN A 9 12.04 -5.47 20.38
CA GLN A 9 12.82 -4.27 20.72
C GLN A 9 12.64 -3.86 22.20
N ASN A 10 13.75 -3.63 22.90
CA ASN A 10 13.75 -3.05 24.25
C ASN A 10 13.57 -1.52 24.17
N MET A 11 12.90 -0.91 25.15
CA MET A 11 12.67 0.54 25.21
C MET A 11 13.94 1.31 25.64
N ASN A 12 14.96 1.29 24.78
CA ASN A 12 16.13 2.16 24.87
C ASN A 12 16.11 3.16 23.70
N ASP A 13 16.94 4.21 23.73
CA ASP A 13 17.02 5.21 22.65
C ASP A 13 17.32 4.60 21.27
N LEU A 14 18.13 3.52 21.25
CA LEU A 14 18.39 2.71 20.06
C LEU A 14 17.14 1.97 19.54
N GLY A 15 16.22 1.63 20.45
CA GLY A 15 14.97 0.96 20.11
C GLY A 15 14.00 1.89 19.37
N VAL A 16 13.95 3.16 19.75
CA VAL A 16 13.14 4.17 19.05
C VAL A 16 13.63 4.37 17.62
N PHE A 17 14.94 4.43 17.40
CA PHE A 17 15.52 4.57 16.07
C PHE A 17 15.20 3.35 15.18
N ASN A 18 15.28 2.14 15.74
CA ASN A 18 14.93 0.92 15.03
C ASN A 18 13.45 0.87 14.64
N ILE A 19 12.52 1.27 15.53
CA ILE A 19 11.08 1.32 15.23
C ILE A 19 10.80 2.33 14.11
N ASN A 20 11.42 3.52 14.15
CA ASN A 20 11.27 4.50 13.08
C ASN A 20 11.84 3.98 11.74
N GLY A 21 12.99 3.31 11.76
CA GLY A 21 13.55 2.65 10.57
C GLY A 21 12.63 1.56 10.01
N ALA A 22 12.00 0.78 10.88
CA ALA A 22 11.03 -0.24 10.49
C ALA A 22 9.80 0.37 9.80
N LEU A 23 9.23 1.43 10.38
CA LEU A 23 8.09 2.16 9.79
C LEU A 23 8.45 2.75 8.44
N PHE A 24 9.63 3.38 8.31
CA PHE A 24 10.10 3.91 7.05
C PHE A 24 10.26 2.83 5.96
N LEU A 25 10.88 1.69 6.31
CA LEU A 25 11.06 0.58 5.38
C LEU A 25 9.73 -0.05 4.97
N LEU A 26 8.76 -0.07 5.86
CA LEU A 26 7.41 -0.58 5.60
C LEU A 26 6.68 0.32 4.60
N LEU A 27 6.71 1.64 4.83
CA LEU A 27 6.12 2.63 3.94
C LEU A 27 6.74 2.59 2.54
N ILE A 28 8.07 2.53 2.44
CA ILE A 28 8.73 2.55 1.12
C ILE A 28 8.42 1.27 0.32
N ASN A 29 8.37 0.11 0.97
CA ASN A 29 7.99 -1.15 0.31
C ASN A 29 6.54 -1.08 -0.18
N MET A 30 5.63 -0.58 0.65
CA MET A 30 4.23 -0.39 0.29
C MET A 30 4.07 0.53 -0.92
N THR A 31 4.67 1.71 -0.90
CA THR A 31 4.58 2.67 -2.00
C THR A 31 5.16 2.09 -3.30
N PHE A 32 6.30 1.38 -3.22
CA PHE A 32 6.93 0.79 -4.40
C PHE A 32 6.08 -0.34 -5.00
N GLN A 33 5.46 -1.17 -4.17
CA GLN A 33 4.54 -2.23 -4.58
C GLN A 33 3.30 -1.66 -5.29
N ASN A 34 2.70 -0.60 -4.72
CA ASN A 34 1.54 0.07 -5.31
C ASN A 34 1.90 0.71 -6.66
N CYS A 35 3.00 1.47 -6.75
CA CYS A 35 3.47 2.05 -8.01
C CYS A 35 3.72 1.00 -9.09
N THR A 36 4.38 -0.10 -8.74
CA THR A 36 4.67 -1.19 -9.68
C THR A 36 3.39 -1.85 -10.19
N THR A 37 2.39 -2.04 -9.32
CA THR A 37 1.09 -2.61 -9.69
C THR A 37 0.32 -1.71 -10.65
N VAL A 38 0.28 -0.40 -10.37
CA VAL A 38 -0.39 0.59 -11.24
C VAL A 38 0.28 0.63 -12.61
N VAL A 39 1.61 0.73 -12.66
CA VAL A 39 2.37 0.80 -13.92
C VAL A 39 2.13 -0.46 -14.77
N ASN A 40 2.22 -1.66 -14.18
CA ASN A 40 1.98 -2.90 -14.92
C ASN A 40 0.54 -3.00 -15.45
N THR A 41 -0.45 -2.66 -14.62
CA THR A 41 -1.86 -2.67 -15.02
C THR A 41 -2.14 -1.67 -16.14
N PHE A 42 -1.54 -0.48 -16.08
CA PHE A 42 -1.65 0.52 -17.15
C PHE A 42 -0.97 0.06 -18.44
N CYS A 43 0.26 -0.45 -18.37
CA CYS A 43 0.97 -0.92 -19.56
C CYS A 43 0.22 -2.06 -20.26
N SER A 44 -0.33 -3.02 -19.51
CA SER A 44 -1.10 -4.13 -20.07
C SER A 44 -2.41 -3.69 -20.72
N GLN A 45 -3.12 -2.72 -20.13
CA GLN A 45 -4.42 -2.27 -20.64
C GLN A 45 -4.29 -1.18 -21.73
N ARG A 46 -3.13 -0.53 -21.86
CA ARG A 46 -2.92 0.56 -22.82
C ARG A 46 -3.18 0.15 -24.27
N GLU A 47 -2.71 -1.03 -24.67
CA GLU A 47 -2.86 -1.50 -26.05
C GLU A 47 -4.32 -1.78 -26.41
N LEU A 48 -5.07 -2.38 -25.48
CA LEU A 48 -6.51 -2.59 -25.59
C LEU A 48 -7.26 -1.26 -25.66
N PHE A 49 -6.92 -0.32 -24.77
CA PHE A 49 -7.55 1.00 -24.73
C PHE A 49 -7.36 1.78 -26.03
N LEU A 50 -6.14 1.83 -26.60
CA LEU A 50 -5.93 2.53 -27.88
C LEU A 50 -6.81 1.95 -28.99
N ARG A 51 -6.94 0.62 -29.05
CA ARG A 51 -7.74 -0.04 -30.08
C ARG A 51 -9.24 0.25 -29.93
N GLU A 52 -9.77 0.25 -28.71
CA GLU A 52 -11.19 0.58 -28.45
C GLU A 52 -11.50 2.08 -28.59
N HIS A 53 -10.52 2.93 -28.27
CA HIS A 53 -10.64 4.38 -28.43
C HIS A 53 -10.68 4.77 -29.92
N PHE A 54 -9.86 4.18 -30.78
CA PHE A 54 -9.90 4.42 -32.23
C PHE A 54 -11.21 3.95 -32.88
N ASN A 55 -11.87 2.93 -32.31
CA ASN A 55 -13.20 2.51 -32.75
C ASN A 55 -14.33 3.41 -32.21
N GLY A 56 -14.02 4.45 -31.45
CA GLY A 56 -15.00 5.42 -30.93
C GLY A 56 -15.92 4.87 -29.84
N MET A 57 -15.60 3.70 -29.26
CA MET A 57 -16.47 3.03 -28.29
C MET A 57 -16.36 3.59 -26.87
N TYR A 58 -15.22 4.18 -26.49
CA TYR A 58 -14.98 4.69 -25.14
C TYR A 58 -14.37 6.10 -25.12
N ARG A 59 -14.95 6.97 -24.28
CA ARG A 59 -14.37 8.26 -23.89
C ARG A 59 -13.29 8.04 -22.84
N SER A 60 -12.12 8.66 -23.03
CA SER A 60 -10.96 8.55 -22.12
C SER A 60 -11.29 8.89 -20.67
N ASP A 61 -12.14 9.89 -20.44
CA ASP A 61 -12.47 10.39 -19.11
C ASP A 61 -13.25 9.37 -18.27
N VAL A 62 -14.23 8.70 -18.90
CA VAL A 62 -15.11 7.73 -18.21
C VAL A 62 -14.33 6.47 -17.86
N TYR A 63 -13.44 6.03 -18.76
CA TYR A 63 -12.56 4.91 -18.50
C TYR A 63 -11.60 5.19 -17.32
N PHE A 64 -11.01 6.38 -17.28
CA PHE A 64 -10.12 6.77 -16.19
C PHE A 64 -10.86 6.79 -14.84
N LEU A 65 -12.06 7.39 -14.77
CA LEU A 65 -12.86 7.42 -13.55
C LEU A 65 -13.28 6.03 -13.08
N ALA A 66 -13.79 5.19 -13.99
CA ALA A 66 -14.21 3.82 -13.66
C ALA A 66 -13.04 2.98 -13.14
N LYS A 67 -11.87 3.10 -13.75
CA LYS A 67 -10.66 2.38 -13.32
C LYS A 67 -10.21 2.82 -11.93
N ASN A 68 -10.15 4.13 -11.67
CA ASN A 68 -9.78 4.64 -10.33
C ASN A 68 -10.77 4.18 -9.25
N LEU A 69 -12.08 4.19 -9.53
CA LEU A 69 -13.10 3.73 -8.58
C LEU A 69 -12.94 2.25 -8.20
N VAL A 70 -12.50 1.42 -9.15
CA VAL A 70 -12.22 0.00 -8.89
C VAL A 70 -10.89 -0.17 -8.14
N GLU A 71 -9.86 0.59 -8.48
CA GLU A 71 -8.52 0.45 -7.87
C GLU A 71 -8.47 0.88 -6.38
N ILE A 72 -9.19 1.95 -5.99
CA ILE A 72 -9.22 2.44 -4.60
C ILE A 72 -9.57 1.37 -3.56
N PRO A 73 -10.68 0.60 -3.67
CA PRO A 73 -11.03 -0.42 -2.68
C PRO A 73 -10.05 -1.60 -2.66
N PHE A 74 -9.45 -1.96 -3.81
CA PHE A 74 -8.42 -3.00 -3.85
C PHE A 74 -7.16 -2.58 -3.09
N PHE A 75 -6.70 -1.33 -3.28
CA PHE A 75 -5.56 -0.81 -2.54
C PHE A 75 -5.83 -0.69 -1.04
N SER A 76 -7.02 -0.24 -0.66
CA SER A 76 -7.42 -0.17 0.76
C SER A 76 -7.41 -1.56 1.42
N MET A 77 -8.00 -2.56 0.77
CA MET A 77 -8.03 -3.93 1.31
C MET A 77 -6.61 -4.52 1.47
N TYR A 78 -5.72 -4.26 0.50
CA TYR A 78 -4.33 -4.68 0.57
C TYR A 78 -3.57 -3.99 1.71
N SER A 79 -3.72 -2.66 1.87
CA SER A 79 -3.09 -1.91 2.97
C SER A 79 -3.55 -2.41 4.34
N ILE A 80 -4.86 -2.66 4.52
CA ILE A 80 -5.42 -3.18 5.78
C ILE A 80 -4.80 -4.53 6.15
N LEU A 81 -4.77 -5.47 5.20
CA LEU A 81 -4.23 -6.81 5.42
C LEU A 81 -2.75 -6.75 5.80
N TYR A 82 -1.94 -5.99 5.07
CA TYR A 82 -0.51 -5.88 5.32
C TYR A 82 -0.20 -5.19 6.66
N THR A 83 -0.88 -4.08 6.96
CA THR A 83 -0.72 -3.34 8.21
C THR A 83 -1.11 -4.19 9.40
N SER A 84 -2.20 -4.98 9.29
CA SER A 84 -2.62 -5.90 10.35
C SER A 84 -1.52 -6.90 10.69
N ILE A 85 -0.92 -7.55 9.69
CA ILE A 85 0.10 -8.58 9.90
C ILE A 85 1.35 -7.96 10.55
N ILE A 86 1.82 -6.82 10.07
CA ILE A 86 3.09 -6.26 10.55
C ILE A 86 2.96 -5.62 11.92
N TYR A 87 1.82 -5.00 12.21
CA TYR A 87 1.55 -4.43 13.53
C TYR A 87 1.66 -5.49 14.64
N TRP A 88 1.09 -6.67 14.42
CA TRP A 88 1.21 -7.81 15.33
C TRP A 88 2.62 -8.37 15.43
N VAL A 89 3.40 -8.36 14.32
CA VAL A 89 4.75 -8.94 14.29
C VAL A 89 5.78 -8.03 14.97
N ILE A 90 5.65 -6.70 14.89
CA ILE A 90 6.55 -5.77 15.58
C ILE A 90 6.26 -5.71 17.09
N GLY A 91 5.02 -6.06 17.50
CA GLY A 91 4.62 -5.99 18.91
C GLY A 91 4.41 -4.55 19.37
N LEU A 92 3.78 -3.72 18.53
CA LEU A 92 3.43 -2.35 18.88
C LEU A 92 2.33 -2.30 19.95
N ASN A 93 2.21 -1.14 20.61
CA ASN A 93 1.29 -0.88 21.71
C ASN A 93 -0.17 -1.10 21.28
N PRO A 94 -0.96 -2.00 21.91
CA PRO A 94 -2.25 -2.51 21.42
C PRO A 94 -3.42 -1.49 21.39
N CYS A 95 -3.16 -0.20 21.57
CA CYS A 95 -4.20 0.84 21.50
C CYS A 95 -4.77 0.97 20.07
N LEU A 96 -6.09 0.84 19.97
CA LEU A 96 -6.83 0.90 18.71
C LEU A 96 -6.68 2.23 17.97
N GLU A 97 -6.53 3.35 18.69
CA GLU A 97 -6.27 4.68 18.09
C GLU A 97 -4.96 4.73 17.30
N ARG A 98 -3.91 4.08 17.81
CA ARG A 98 -2.59 4.04 17.15
C ARG A 98 -2.58 3.09 15.96
N PHE A 99 -3.37 2.02 16.03
CA PHE A 99 -3.61 1.14 14.90
C PHE A 99 -4.36 1.87 13.77
N LEU A 100 -5.41 2.63 14.10
CA LEU A 100 -6.15 3.44 13.13
C LEU A 100 -5.28 4.53 12.49
N LEU A 101 -4.45 5.22 13.27
CA LEU A 101 -3.49 6.18 12.72
C LEU A 101 -2.47 5.52 11.78
N CYS A 102 -1.95 4.34 12.12
CA CYS A 102 -1.03 3.60 11.25
C CYS A 102 -1.72 3.17 9.95
N LEU A 103 -2.97 2.72 10.04
CA LEU A 103 -3.77 2.29 8.89
C LEU A 103 -4.17 3.46 7.98
N LEU A 104 -4.30 4.67 8.50
CA LEU A 104 -4.56 5.88 7.72
C LEU A 104 -3.30 6.41 7.04
N VAL A 105 -2.13 6.25 7.68
CA VAL A 105 -0.83 6.66 7.13
C VAL A 105 -0.30 5.69 6.06
N THR A 106 -0.75 4.43 6.05
CA THR A 106 -0.27 3.37 5.14
C THR A 106 -1.21 3.16 3.97
#